data_AF-A0A532DCD5-F1
#
_entry.id   AF-A0A532DCD5-F1
#
_cell.length_a   1.000
_cell.length_b   1.000
_cell.length_c   1.000
_cell.angle_alpha   90.00
_cell.angle_beta   90.00
_cell.angle_gamma   90.00
#
_symmetry.space_group_name_H-M   'P 1'
#
loop_
_entity.id
_entity.type
_entity.pdbx_description
1 polymer ?
#
loop_
_entity_poly.entity_id
_entity_poly.type
_entity_poly.pdbx_seq_one_letter_code
_entity_poly.pdbx_strand_id
1 'polypeptide(L)'
;GLASTYAGIILAHTALASPFVVVTVGASLTGFDRNLMRAAAISGARPITSFFKVMLPLILPGVLSGAAFAFVTSFDEVVVVQFLASANQRTMPLEMFIGLREKLSPAITAAATLMMGLSIILLVVANLLARRGKQRPRID
;
A
#
# COMPACT_ATOMS: atom_id res chain seq x y z
N GLY A 1 -10.83 23.97 -7.33
CA GLY A 1 -9.37 23.84 -7.46
C GLY A 1 -8.97 22.45 -7.88
N LEU A 2 -9.10 21.45 -6.99
CA LEU A 2 -8.63 20.08 -7.24
C LEU A 2 -9.75 19.02 -7.36
N ALA A 3 -10.97 19.36 -6.95
CA ALA A 3 -12.14 18.51 -7.22
C ALA A 3 -12.25 18.22 -8.72
N SER A 4 -12.76 17.04 -9.08
CA SER A 4 -12.98 16.64 -10.48
C SER A 4 -11.70 16.41 -11.31
N THR A 5 -10.52 16.32 -10.68
CA THR A 5 -9.24 16.07 -11.35
C THR A 5 -8.59 14.77 -10.88
N TYR A 6 -7.83 14.11 -11.77
CA TYR A 6 -7.06 12.91 -11.38
C TYR A 6 -6.05 13.22 -10.27
N ALA A 7 -5.43 14.41 -10.29
CA ALA A 7 -4.52 14.84 -9.24
C ALA A 7 -5.20 14.94 -7.87
N GLY A 8 -6.42 15.49 -7.82
CA GLY A 8 -7.21 15.55 -6.59
C GLY A 8 -7.53 14.18 -6.03
N ILE A 9 -7.93 13.24 -6.89
CA ILE A 9 -8.21 11.84 -6.50
C ILE A 9 -6.92 11.17 -5.99
N ILE A 10 -5.82 11.27 -6.73
CA ILE A 10 -4.53 10.67 -6.34
C ILE A 10 -4.07 11.21 -4.97
N LEU A 11 -4.16 12.51 -4.75
CA LEU A 11 -3.77 13.12 -3.47
C LEU A 11 -4.67 12.65 -2.33
N ALA A 12 -5.98 12.55 -2.55
CA ALA A 12 -6.90 12.09 -1.52
C ALA A 12 -6.66 10.62 -1.15
N HIS A 13 -6.48 9.75 -2.14
CA HIS A 13 -6.12 8.34 -1.93
C HIS A 13 -4.76 8.21 -1.23
N THR A 14 -3.77 9.00 -1.63
CA THR A 14 -2.45 9.01 -1.00
C THR A 14 -2.54 9.42 0.46
N ALA A 15 -3.29 10.48 0.78
CA ALA A 15 -3.47 10.95 2.14
C ALA A 15 -4.10 9.87 3.03
N LEU A 16 -5.16 9.21 2.54
CA LEU A 16 -5.84 8.12 3.25
C LEU A 16 -4.97 6.88 3.43
N ALA A 17 -4.18 6.51 2.42
CA ALA A 17 -3.35 5.31 2.44
C ALA A 17 -2.03 5.50 3.21
N SER A 18 -1.55 6.74 3.34
CA SER A 18 -0.25 7.05 3.96
C SER A 18 -0.03 6.50 5.39
N PRO A 19 -1.02 6.50 6.31
CA PRO A 19 -0.79 6.03 7.67
C PRO A 19 -0.43 4.54 7.72
N PHE A 20 -1.01 3.74 6.83
CA PHE A 20 -0.71 2.30 6.74
C PHE A 20 0.75 2.06 6.37
N VAL A 21 1.28 2.83 5.40
CA VAL A 21 2.69 2.75 5.01
C VAL A 21 3.59 3.19 6.15
N VAL A 22 3.26 4.29 6.83
CA VAL A 22 4.05 4.81 7.96
C VAL A 22 4.14 3.78 9.07
N VAL A 23 3.03 3.11 9.43
CA VAL A 23 3.00 2.09 10.48
C VAL A 23 3.86 0.89 10.12
N THR A 24 3.74 0.32 8.92
CA THR A 24 4.47 -0.92 8.56
C THR A 24 5.95 -0.66 8.31
N VAL A 25 6.30 0.46 7.69
CA VAL A 25 7.70 0.87 7.48
C VAL A 25 8.33 1.25 8.81
N GLY A 26 7.62 2.00 9.65
CA GLY A 26 8.04 2.34 11.01
C GLY A 26 8.35 1.09 11.84
N ALA A 27 7.46 0.09 11.82
CA ALA A 27 7.69 -1.19 12.50
C ALA A 27 8.91 -1.98 11.97
N SER A 28 9.30 -1.78 10.72
CA SER A 28 10.51 -2.40 10.17
C SER A 28 11.78 -1.63 10.51
N LEU A 29 11.65 -0.30 10.67
CA LEU A 29 12.73 0.57 11.12
C LEU A 29 13.06 0.41 12.60
N THR A 30 12.10 0.03 13.45
CA THR A 30 12.38 -0.22 14.88
C THR A 30 13.33 -1.40 15.08
N GLY A 31 13.31 -2.39 14.19
CA GLY A 31 14.23 -3.53 14.19
C GLY A 31 15.54 -3.31 13.42
N PHE A 32 15.75 -2.13 12.84
CA PHE A 32 16.91 -1.87 11.99
C PHE A 32 18.16 -1.49 12.81
N ASP A 33 19.26 -2.21 12.63
CA ASP A 33 20.54 -1.88 13.26
C ASP A 33 21.23 -0.69 12.56
N ARG A 34 21.31 0.44 13.28
CA ARG A 34 21.95 1.68 12.80
C ARG A 34 23.46 1.52 12.58
N ASN A 35 24.11 0.51 13.17
CA ASN A 35 25.52 0.24 12.93
C ASN A 35 25.81 -0.13 11.47
N LEU A 36 24.84 -0.73 10.75
CA LEU A 36 24.99 -1.02 9.32
C LEU A 36 25.17 0.25 8.49
N MET A 37 24.47 1.33 8.85
CA MET A 37 24.62 2.63 8.18
C MET A 37 25.96 3.29 8.54
N ARG A 38 26.42 3.17 9.78
CA ARG A 38 27.74 3.67 10.20
C ARG A 38 28.86 2.93 9.48
N ALA A 39 28.78 1.61 9.40
CA ALA A 39 29.73 0.78 8.68
C ALA A 39 29.80 1.17 7.19
N ALA A 40 28.64 1.31 6.54
CA ALA A 40 28.59 1.77 5.14
C ALA A 40 29.24 3.14 4.95
N ALA A 41 29.03 4.08 5.87
CA ALA A 41 29.65 5.41 5.82
C ALA A 41 31.19 5.34 6.00
N ILE A 42 31.70 4.53 6.93
CA ILE A 42 33.15 4.33 7.13
C ILE A 42 33.79 3.67 5.90
N SER A 43 33.05 2.81 5.18
CA SER A 43 33.46 2.25 3.90
C SER A 43 33.38 3.22 2.70
N GLY A 44 33.09 4.50 2.94
CA GLY A 44 33.05 5.54 1.91
C GLY A 44 31.74 5.61 1.12
N ALA A 45 30.68 4.91 1.52
CA ALA A 45 29.39 4.98 0.84
C ALA A 45 28.68 6.31 1.13
N ARG A 46 28.18 6.96 0.07
CA ARG A 46 27.34 8.17 0.19
C ARG A 46 25.98 7.81 0.79
N PRO A 47 25.29 8.73 1.50
CA PRO A 47 24.00 8.44 2.16
C PRO A 47 22.95 7.80 1.25
N ILE A 48 22.85 8.27 0.00
CA ILE A 48 21.91 7.71 -0.99
C ILE A 48 22.27 6.27 -1.38
N THR A 49 23.56 5.96 -1.49
CA THR A 49 24.05 4.61 -1.76
C THR A 49 23.76 3.68 -0.58
N SER A 50 24.02 4.15 0.65
CA SER A 50 23.71 3.38 1.87
C SER A 50 22.20 3.15 2.03
N PHE A 51 21.36 4.12 1.67
CA PHE A 51 19.91 3.95 1.64
C PHE A 51 19.50 2.81 0.70
N PHE A 52 19.87 2.88 -0.59
CA PHE A 52 19.40 1.91 -1.58
C PHE A 52 20.06 0.53 -1.46
N LYS A 53 21.32 0.46 -1.04
CA LYS A 53 22.07 -0.81 -0.97
C LYS A 53 22.05 -1.49 0.39
N VAL A 54 21.80 -0.76 1.47
CA VAL A 54 21.85 -1.30 2.84
C VAL A 54 20.49 -1.22 3.51
N MET A 55 19.95 -0.01 3.67
CA MET A 55 18.73 0.17 4.46
C MET A 55 17.48 -0.37 3.75
N LEU A 56 17.26 0.04 2.50
CA LEU A 56 16.05 -0.29 1.73
C LEU A 56 15.85 -1.81 1.58
N PRO A 57 16.85 -2.64 1.22
CA PRO A 57 16.66 -4.09 1.12
C PRO A 57 16.29 -4.75 2.45
N LEU A 58 16.79 -4.20 3.56
CA LEU A 58 16.52 -4.72 4.91
C LEU A 58 15.13 -4.36 5.41
N ILE A 59 14.63 -3.16 5.10
CA ILE A 59 13.26 -2.74 5.45
C ILE A 59 12.23 -3.08 4.37
N LEU A 60 12.65 -3.63 3.23
CA LEU A 60 11.81 -3.94 2.08
C LEU A 60 10.56 -4.78 2.45
N PRO A 61 10.63 -5.79 3.35
CA PRO A 61 9.44 -6.50 3.80
C PRO A 61 8.35 -5.59 4.38
N GLY A 62 8.73 -4.57 5.14
CA GLY A 62 7.82 -3.56 5.70
C GLY A 62 7.27 -2.58 4.68
N VAL A 63 8.10 -2.19 3.72
CA VAL A 63 7.71 -1.35 2.59
C VAL A 63 6.68 -2.07 1.73
N LEU A 64 6.92 -3.34 1.39
CA LEU A 64 5.99 -4.16 0.61
C LEU A 64 4.66 -4.39 1.35
N SER A 65 4.73 -4.64 2.66
CA SER A 65 3.52 -4.75 3.49
C SER A 65 2.71 -3.45 3.48
N GLY A 66 3.38 -2.30 3.65
CA GLY A 66 2.74 -1.00 3.62
C GLY A 66 2.12 -0.66 2.27
N ALA A 67 2.83 -0.97 1.18
CA ALA A 67 2.35 -0.80 -0.18
C ALA A 67 1.08 -1.64 -0.44
N ALA A 68 1.03 -2.88 0.05
CA ALA A 68 -0.15 -3.73 -0.08
C ALA A 68 -1.36 -3.19 0.68
N PHE A 69 -1.18 -2.77 1.94
CA PHE A 69 -2.27 -2.14 2.71
C PHE A 69 -2.74 -0.84 2.06
N ALA A 70 -1.82 0.02 1.65
CA ALA A 70 -2.12 1.26 0.94
C ALA A 70 -2.92 1.01 -0.34
N PHE A 71 -2.54 -0.02 -1.12
CA PHE A 71 -3.26 -0.41 -2.32
C PHE A 71 -4.68 -0.87 -2.00
N VAL A 72 -4.86 -1.79 -1.05
CA VAL A 72 -6.19 -2.31 -0.67
C VAL A 72 -7.10 -1.18 -0.17
N THR A 73 -6.59 -0.31 0.71
CA THR A 73 -7.33 0.86 1.19
C THR A 73 -7.73 1.78 0.05
N SER A 74 -6.80 2.09 -0.86
CA SER A 74 -7.08 2.95 -2.02
C SER A 74 -8.03 2.30 -3.02
N PHE A 75 -7.96 0.98 -3.19
CA PHE A 75 -8.74 0.24 -4.17
C PHE A 75 -10.21 0.09 -3.75
N ASP A 76 -10.47 -0.01 -2.46
CA ASP A 76 -11.81 -0.11 -1.87
C ASP A 76 -12.41 1.26 -1.50
N GLU A 77 -11.71 2.36 -1.81
CA GLU A 77 -12.15 3.70 -1.46
C GLU A 77 -13.28 4.17 -2.37
N VAL A 78 -14.50 4.20 -1.84
CA VAL A 78 -15.70 4.69 -2.54
C VAL A 78 -16.17 6.04 -2.03
N VAL A 79 -15.93 6.34 -0.75
CA VAL A 79 -16.50 7.51 -0.07
C VAL A 79 -15.88 8.78 -0.63
N VAL A 80 -14.56 8.87 -0.65
CA VAL A 80 -13.84 10.02 -1.19
C VAL A 80 -14.08 10.20 -2.69
N VAL A 81 -14.05 9.10 -3.44
CA VAL A 81 -14.29 9.13 -4.90
C VAL A 81 -15.70 9.63 -5.20
N GLN A 82 -16.71 9.23 -4.44
CA GLN A 82 -18.09 9.70 -4.60
C GLN A 82 -18.22 11.22 -4.47
N PHE A 83 -17.41 11.88 -3.63
CA PHE A 83 -17.44 13.33 -3.45
C PHE A 83 -16.50 14.10 -4.38
N LEU A 84 -15.44 13.46 -4.88
CA LEU A 84 -14.35 14.14 -5.59
C LEU A 84 -14.28 13.83 -7.09
N ALA A 85 -14.85 12.70 -7.53
CA ALA A 85 -14.79 12.26 -8.92
C ALA A 85 -15.84 12.93 -9.81
N SER A 86 -15.45 13.19 -11.05
CA SER A 86 -16.37 13.58 -12.13
C SER A 86 -17.08 12.37 -12.73
N ALA A 87 -18.13 12.62 -13.51
CA ALA A 87 -18.89 11.57 -14.23
C ALA A 87 -18.01 10.64 -15.10
N ASN A 88 -16.83 11.09 -15.54
CA ASN A 88 -15.88 10.33 -16.36
C ASN A 88 -14.76 9.63 -15.53
N GLN A 89 -14.78 9.73 -14.20
CA GLN A 89 -13.74 9.21 -13.31
C GLN A 89 -14.31 8.15 -12.36
N ARG A 90 -15.01 7.17 -12.94
CA ARG A 90 -15.71 6.15 -12.17
C ARG A 90 -14.79 4.96 -11.90
N THR A 91 -14.59 4.66 -10.62
CA THR A 91 -13.87 3.47 -10.17
C THR A 91 -14.82 2.29 -10.07
N MET A 92 -14.29 1.06 -10.11
CA MET A 92 -15.10 -0.16 -9.95
C MET A 92 -15.98 -0.14 -8.69
N PRO A 93 -15.47 0.24 -7.49
CA PRO A 93 -16.31 0.35 -6.29
C PRO A 93 -17.42 1.41 -6.43
N LEU A 94 -17.12 2.55 -7.05
CA LEU A 94 -18.09 3.63 -7.24
C LEU A 94 -19.23 3.21 -8.17
N GLU A 95 -18.92 2.53 -9.28
CA GLU A 95 -19.95 1.99 -10.18
C GLU A 95 -20.85 0.98 -9.48
N MET A 96 -20.28 0.08 -8.68
CA MET A 96 -21.06 -0.88 -7.91
C MET A 96 -21.95 -0.18 -6.87
N PHE A 97 -21.43 0.86 -6.20
CA PHE A 97 -22.20 1.63 -5.23
C PHE A 97 -23.36 2.39 -5.86
N ILE A 98 -23.17 2.97 -7.05
CA ILE A 98 -24.24 3.61 -7.82
C ILE A 98 -25.26 2.55 -8.27
N GLY A 99 -24.80 1.43 -8.82
CA GLY A 99 -25.65 0.34 -9.31
C GLY A 99 -26.52 -0.31 -8.24
N LEU A 100 -26.03 -0.41 -6.99
CA LEU A 100 -26.82 -0.90 -5.85
C LEU A 100 -28.06 -0.03 -5.57
N ARG A 101 -28.01 1.27 -5.87
CA ARG A 101 -29.13 2.19 -5.66
C ARG A 101 -30.21 2.06 -6.73
N GLU A 102 -29.85 1.59 -7.93
CA GLU A 102 -30.78 1.48 -9.06
C GLU A 102 -31.51 0.13 -9.08
N LYS A 103 -30.82 -0.99 -8.81
CA LYS A 103 -31.36 -2.35 -8.61
C LYS A 103 -30.24 -3.32 -8.22
N LEU A 104 -30.49 -4.24 -7.27
CA LEU A 104 -29.56 -5.35 -7.03
C LEU A 104 -29.51 -6.28 -8.26
N SER A 105 -28.37 -6.28 -8.94
CA SER A 105 -28.06 -7.19 -10.05
C SER A 105 -27.12 -8.30 -9.57
N PRO A 106 -27.32 -9.57 -10.01
CA PRO A 106 -26.35 -10.64 -9.79
C PRO A 106 -24.92 -10.33 -10.28
N ALA A 107 -24.78 -9.39 -11.23
CA ALA A 107 -23.47 -8.94 -11.68
C ALA A 107 -22.71 -8.15 -10.60
N ILE A 108 -23.40 -7.36 -9.78
CA ILE A 108 -22.78 -6.56 -8.70
C ILE A 108 -22.26 -7.50 -7.61
N THR A 109 -23.03 -8.51 -7.23
CA THR A 109 -22.60 -9.48 -6.22
C THR A 109 -21.43 -10.34 -6.72
N ALA A 110 -21.40 -10.70 -8.01
CA ALA A 110 -20.25 -11.37 -8.62
C ALA A 110 -18.99 -10.48 -8.65
N ALA A 111 -19.12 -9.19 -8.99
CA ALA A 111 -17.99 -8.26 -8.95
C ALA A 111 -17.46 -8.07 -7.52
N ALA A 112 -18.35 -7.97 -6.52
CA ALA A 112 -17.99 -7.82 -5.12
C ALA A 112 -17.16 -9.01 -4.61
N THR A 113 -17.58 -10.24 -4.91
CA THR A 113 -16.85 -11.44 -4.49
C THR A 113 -15.48 -11.54 -5.14
N LEU A 114 -15.36 -11.16 -6.42
CA LEU A 114 -14.07 -11.10 -7.12
C LEU A 114 -13.13 -10.05 -6.52
N MET A 115 -13.64 -8.84 -6.23
CA MET A 115 -12.83 -7.77 -5.62
C MET A 115 -12.40 -8.12 -4.19
N MET A 116 -13.29 -8.74 -3.41
CA MET A 116 -12.97 -9.26 -2.08
C MET A 116 -11.90 -10.35 -2.18
N GLY A 117 -12.05 -11.31 -3.09
CA GLY A 117 -11.07 -12.36 -3.34
C GLY A 117 -9.70 -11.81 -3.73
N LEU A 118 -9.66 -10.83 -4.64
CA LEU A 118 -8.44 -10.15 -5.04
C LEU A 118 -7.75 -9.47 -3.85
N SER A 119 -8.51 -8.76 -3.01
CA SER A 119 -7.99 -8.08 -1.82
C SER A 119 -7.39 -9.06 -0.81
N ILE A 120 -8.06 -10.19 -0.59
CA ILE A 120 -7.56 -11.27 0.27
C ILE A 120 -6.26 -11.85 -0.30
N ILE A 121 -6.22 -12.16 -1.61
CA ILE A 121 -5.02 -12.70 -2.26
C ILE A 121 -3.85 -11.75 -2.11
N LEU A 122 -4.04 -10.45 -2.36
CA LEU A 122 -2.99 -9.44 -2.22
C LEU A 122 -2.47 -9.36 -0.78
N LEU A 123 -3.35 -9.38 0.20
CA LEU A 123 -2.97 -9.34 1.61
C LEU A 123 -2.21 -10.61 2.03
N VAL A 124 -2.66 -11.79 1.59
CA VAL A 124 -1.98 -13.06 1.87
C VAL A 124 -0.59 -13.07 1.24
N VAL A 125 -0.47 -12.69 -0.03
CA VAL A 125 0.83 -12.60 -0.72
C VAL A 125 1.76 -11.63 0.00
N ALA A 126 1.27 -10.45 0.39
CA ALA A 126 2.05 -9.48 1.14
C ALA A 126 2.52 -10.04 2.50
N ASN A 127 1.64 -10.74 3.23
CA ASN A 127 1.99 -11.38 4.51
C ASN A 127 3.06 -12.46 4.33
N LEU A 128 2.94 -13.31 3.30
CA LEU A 128 3.89 -14.37 3.01
C LEU A 128 5.27 -13.82 2.62
N LEU A 129 5.32 -12.77 1.79
CA LEU A 129 6.56 -12.08 1.45
C LEU A 129 7.20 -11.44 2.69
N ALA A 130 6.40 -10.86 3.59
CA ALA A 130 6.89 -10.27 4.82
C ALA A 130 7.53 -11.29 5.78
N ARG A 131 6.98 -12.52 5.86
CA ARG A 131 7.50 -13.60 6.71
C ARG A 131 8.89 -14.07 6.30
N ARG A 132 9.19 -14.11 5.00
CA ARG A 132 10.49 -14.56 4.46
C ARG A 132 11.66 -13.68 4.91
N GLY A 133 11.42 -12.40 5.23
CA GLY A 133 12.44 -11.48 5.72
C GLY A 133 12.88 -11.71 7.18
N LYS A 134 12.05 -12.37 8.01
CA LYS A 134 12.33 -12.59 9.45
C LYS A 134 13.19 -13.83 9.75
N GLN A 135 13.46 -14.68 8.76
CA GLN A 135 14.09 -16.00 8.95
C GLN A 135 15.61 -16.05 8.69
N ARG A 136 16.33 -14.92 8.56
CA ARG A 136 17.80 -15.01 8.51
C ARG A 136 18.34 -15.30 9.93
N PRO A 137 18.94 -16.48 10.16
CA PRO A 137 19.34 -16.91 11.50
C PRO A 137 20.48 -16.05 12.02
N ARG A 138 20.39 -15.72 13.31
CA ARG A 138 21.50 -15.26 14.15
C ARG A 138 22.60 -16.31 14.03
N ILE A 139 23.77 -15.92 13.53
CA ILE A 139 24.94 -16.79 13.52
C ILE A 139 25.62 -16.54 14.85
N ASP A 140 25.60 -17.57 15.69
CA ASP A 140 26.28 -17.66 16.98
C ASP A 140 27.80 -17.75 16.78
#